data_AF-A0A520QYT5-F1
#
_entry.id   AF-A0A520QYT5-F1
#
_cell.length_a   1.000
_cell.length_b   1.000
_cell.length_c   1.000
_cell.angle_alpha   90.00
_cell.angle_beta   90.00
_cell.angle_gamma   90.00
#
_symmetry.space_group_name_H-M   'P 1'
#
loop_
_entity.id
_entity.type
_entity.pdbx_description
1 polymer ?
#
loop_
_entity_poly.entity_id
_entity_poly.type
_entity_poly.pdbx_seq_one_letter_code
_entity_poly.pdbx_strand_id
1 'polypeptide(L)'
;METSRDDFIIAVRSAFLKKGAAQRFSLLALIIISFILLSLDFFKFKPIDLFRSFTKDLIYRGSFIASLPFKSVNSSIIIIKDHFILYENYEKIKKELNLIKTEKRESKFLKTQNKELKNAIKDTLKQEKESIVAKVLLDKKSPFLKSVVINKGTKTNLKKGMAVLHRGNMIGRIVEVNYLSSRVLLLSDLNSKIPVKIEPSGDNAIVSGAGNNIGTLLFLPKKSMIEVENLVFTSGTDGIFNEGIPVGKIIKLEDNFFVEFFEDLNQLNYVNIIKYEEEKN
;
A
#
# COMPACT_ATOMS: atom_id res chain seq x y z
N MET A 1 19.70 14.52 -118.93
CA MET A 1 19.64 13.32 -118.05
C MET A 1 19.71 13.82 -116.60
N GLU A 2 18.56 14.17 -116.01
CA GLU A 2 18.42 14.61 -114.61
C GLU A 2 17.91 13.46 -113.75
N THR A 3 18.77 12.52 -113.34
CA THR A 3 18.34 11.37 -112.51
C THR A 3 19.19 11.13 -111.25
N SER A 4 20.18 11.97 -110.92
CA SER A 4 21.10 11.70 -109.81
C SER A 4 20.72 12.30 -108.44
N ARG A 5 20.00 13.42 -108.39
CA ARG A 5 19.67 14.10 -107.12
C ARG A 5 18.51 13.46 -106.36
N ASP A 6 17.48 13.02 -107.09
CA ASP A 6 16.29 12.43 -106.49
C ASP A 6 16.58 11.06 -105.87
N ASP A 7 17.42 10.24 -106.51
CA ASP A 7 17.83 8.94 -105.97
C ASP A 7 18.57 9.06 -104.63
N PHE A 8 19.38 10.11 -104.44
CA PHE A 8 20.05 10.33 -103.16
C PHE A 8 19.06 10.70 -102.05
N ILE A 9 18.09 11.58 -102.33
CA ILE A 9 17.07 12.01 -101.37
C ILE A 9 16.15 10.83 -101.01
N ILE A 10 15.81 9.99 -101.99
CA ILE A 10 15.02 8.76 -101.81
C ILE A 10 15.81 7.72 -101.00
N ALA A 11 17.10 7.55 -101.25
CA ALA A 11 17.98 6.68 -100.46
C ALA A 11 18.08 7.14 -99.01
N VAL A 12 18.24 8.45 -98.76
CA VAL A 12 18.27 9.02 -97.41
C VAL A 12 16.91 8.82 -96.71
N ARG A 13 15.79 9.16 -97.36
CA ARG A 13 14.45 8.94 -96.80
C ARG A 13 14.18 7.48 -96.47
N SER A 14 14.55 6.56 -97.35
CA SER A 14 14.34 5.11 -97.14
C SER A 14 15.25 4.55 -96.03
N ALA A 15 16.47 5.08 -95.87
CA ALA A 15 17.36 4.74 -94.77
C ALA A 15 16.81 5.20 -93.41
N PHE A 16 16.14 6.35 -93.35
CA PHE A 16 15.44 6.84 -92.15
C PHE A 16 14.20 5.99 -91.77
N LEU A 17 13.58 5.31 -92.74
CA LEU A 17 12.36 4.52 -92.52
C LEU A 17 12.63 3.05 -92.12
N LYS A 18 13.81 2.48 -92.41
CA LYS A 18 14.19 1.13 -91.95
C LYS A 18 14.71 1.17 -90.50
N LYS A 19 13.99 0.54 -89.56
CA LYS A 19 14.30 0.51 -88.10
C LYS A 19 15.78 0.29 -87.73
N GLY A 20 16.50 -0.61 -88.42
CA GLY A 20 17.91 -0.89 -88.12
C GLY A 20 18.89 0.19 -88.58
N ALA A 21 18.60 0.86 -89.69
CA ALA A 21 19.39 1.99 -90.17
C ALA A 21 19.03 3.26 -89.37
N ALA A 22 17.76 3.48 -89.08
CA ALA A 22 17.26 4.60 -88.27
C ALA A 22 17.94 4.67 -86.88
N GLN A 23 18.21 3.53 -86.23
CA GLN A 23 18.95 3.51 -84.96
C GLN A 23 20.42 3.92 -85.12
N ARG A 24 21.11 3.45 -86.17
CA ARG A 24 22.52 3.81 -86.44
C ARG A 24 22.66 5.28 -86.86
N PHE A 25 21.71 5.78 -87.66
CA PHE A 25 21.64 7.20 -88.03
C PHE A 25 21.22 8.09 -86.88
N SER A 26 20.34 7.63 -85.97
CA SER A 26 19.97 8.35 -84.75
C SER A 26 21.15 8.48 -83.80
N LEU A 27 21.94 7.43 -83.62
CA LEU A 27 23.14 7.45 -82.77
C LEU A 27 24.23 8.36 -83.36
N LEU A 28 24.47 8.30 -84.68
CA LEU A 28 25.35 9.24 -85.37
C LEU A 28 24.86 10.69 -85.26
N ALA A 29 23.56 10.93 -85.44
CA ALA A 29 22.97 12.26 -85.27
C ALA A 29 23.12 12.76 -83.84
N LEU A 30 22.92 11.91 -82.82
CA LEU A 30 23.13 12.24 -81.42
C LEU A 30 24.59 12.56 -81.10
N ILE A 31 25.54 11.81 -81.66
CA ILE A 31 26.98 12.08 -81.51
C ILE A 31 27.34 13.42 -82.15
N ILE A 32 26.85 13.68 -83.36
CA ILE A 32 27.07 14.95 -84.06
C ILE A 32 26.46 16.12 -83.27
N ILE A 33 25.23 15.97 -82.77
CA ILE A 33 24.55 16.95 -81.93
C ILE A 33 25.34 17.18 -80.63
N SER A 34 25.82 16.12 -79.99
CA SER A 34 26.64 16.20 -78.78
C SER A 34 27.96 16.95 -79.05
N PHE A 35 28.61 16.65 -80.18
CA PHE A 35 29.84 17.32 -80.58
C PHE A 35 29.61 18.81 -80.89
N ILE A 36 28.50 19.14 -81.56
CA ILE A 36 28.07 20.53 -81.80
C ILE A 36 27.85 21.26 -80.48
N LEU A 37 27.14 20.64 -79.53
CA LEU A 37 26.88 21.24 -78.21
C LEU A 37 28.18 21.47 -77.42
N LEU A 38 29.10 20.50 -77.44
CA LEU A 38 30.41 20.63 -76.78
C LEU A 38 31.27 21.71 -77.44
N SER A 39 31.25 21.79 -78.78
CA SER A 39 31.94 22.84 -79.52
C SER A 39 31.38 24.24 -79.19
N LEU A 40 30.05 24.38 -79.12
CA LEU A 40 29.40 25.63 -78.71
C LEU A 40 29.75 26.05 -77.28
N ASP A 41 29.96 25.08 -76.37
CA ASP A 41 30.44 25.34 -75.00
C ASP A 41 31.91 25.82 -75.00
N PHE A 42 32.77 25.21 -75.83
CA PHE A 42 34.17 25.61 -75.96
C PHE A 42 34.34 27.05 -76.45
N PHE A 43 33.47 27.51 -77.36
CA PHE A 43 33.47 28.89 -77.87
C PHE A 43 32.77 29.91 -76.93
N LYS A 44 32.37 29.50 -75.72
CA LYS A 44 31.69 30.36 -74.71
C LYS A 44 30.45 31.07 -75.27
N PHE A 45 29.62 30.34 -75.99
CA PHE A 45 28.43 30.91 -76.63
C PHE A 45 27.35 31.26 -75.60
N LYS A 46 27.12 32.56 -75.33
CA LYS A 46 26.22 33.07 -74.26
C LYS A 46 24.84 32.37 -74.11
N PRO A 47 24.12 31.98 -75.18
CA PRO A 47 22.86 31.24 -75.06
C PRO A 47 22.96 29.91 -74.31
N ILE A 48 24.10 29.21 -74.40
CA ILE A 48 24.30 27.93 -73.70
C ILE A 48 24.36 28.13 -72.18
N ASP A 49 24.97 29.23 -71.74
CA ASP A 49 25.08 29.59 -70.33
C ASP A 49 23.73 30.03 -69.75
N LEU A 50 22.92 30.78 -70.51
CA LEU A 50 21.56 31.15 -70.13
C LEU A 50 20.67 29.91 -69.95
N PHE A 51 20.74 28.95 -70.88
CA PHE A 51 19.99 27.70 -70.77
C PHE A 51 20.46 26.85 -69.59
N ARG A 52 21.78 26.81 -69.34
CA ARG A 52 22.37 26.12 -68.18
C ARG A 52 21.95 26.76 -66.85
N SER A 53 21.88 28.09 -66.78
CA SER A 53 21.40 28.79 -65.57
C SER A 53 19.93 28.48 -65.32
N PHE A 54 19.09 28.49 -66.35
CA PHE A 54 17.67 28.17 -66.24
C PHE A 54 17.45 26.72 -65.81
N THR A 55 18.20 25.76 -66.35
CA THR A 55 18.12 24.35 -65.92
C THR A 55 18.59 24.15 -64.49
N LYS A 56 19.68 24.83 -64.07
CA LYS A 56 20.13 24.81 -62.67
C LYS A 56 19.08 25.40 -61.72
N ASP A 57 18.47 26.52 -62.06
CA ASP A 57 17.40 27.12 -61.26
C ASP A 57 16.18 26.21 -61.14
N LEU A 58 15.81 25.51 -62.21
CA LEU A 58 14.76 24.49 -62.19
C LEU A 58 15.14 23.31 -61.30
N ILE A 59 16.39 22.85 -61.35
CA ILE A 59 16.87 21.75 -60.50
C ILE A 59 16.88 22.17 -59.03
N TYR A 60 17.37 23.36 -58.70
CA TYR A 60 17.41 23.85 -57.32
C TYR A 60 16.01 24.08 -56.75
N ARG A 61 15.09 24.69 -57.53
CA ARG A 61 13.69 24.86 -57.10
C ARG A 61 12.95 23.52 -57.01
N GLY A 62 13.20 22.61 -57.95
CA GLY A 62 12.65 21.25 -57.93
C GLY A 62 13.13 20.44 -56.72
N SER A 63 14.41 20.56 -56.36
CA SER A 63 14.99 19.92 -55.17
C SER A 63 14.34 20.40 -53.87
N PHE A 64 14.05 21.70 -53.77
CA PHE A 64 13.33 22.25 -52.61
C PHE A 64 11.95 21.59 -52.45
N ILE A 65 11.17 21.51 -53.52
CA ILE A 65 9.83 20.90 -53.52
C ILE A 65 9.91 19.39 -53.23
N ALA A 66 10.88 18.69 -53.82
CA ALA A 66 11.09 17.26 -53.60
C ALA A 66 11.52 16.92 -52.15
N SER A 67 12.15 17.87 -51.45
CA SER A 67 12.59 17.70 -50.06
C SER A 67 11.49 17.97 -49.00
N LEU A 68 10.42 18.69 -49.37
CA LEU A 68 9.27 18.98 -48.49
C LEU A 68 8.63 17.72 -47.87
N PRO A 69 8.30 16.65 -48.63
CA PRO A 69 7.72 15.45 -48.04
C PRO A 69 8.69 14.80 -47.04
N PHE A 70 10.00 14.77 -47.32
CA PHE A 70 10.99 14.11 -46.46
C PHE A 70 11.14 14.81 -45.09
N LYS A 71 11.00 16.14 -45.03
CA LYS A 71 11.05 16.91 -43.78
C LYS A 71 9.78 16.78 -42.92
N SER A 72 8.64 16.43 -43.52
CA SER A 72 7.36 16.23 -42.83
C SER A 72 7.21 14.82 -42.23
N VAL A 73 7.83 13.82 -42.84
CA VAL A 73 7.75 12.41 -42.42
C VAL A 73 8.33 12.18 -41.00
N ASN A 74 9.37 12.91 -40.61
CA ASN A 74 9.93 12.80 -39.26
C ASN A 74 8.95 13.28 -38.16
N SER A 75 8.05 14.22 -38.46
CA SER A 75 7.08 14.73 -37.50
C SER A 75 5.87 13.80 -37.32
N SER A 76 5.45 13.11 -38.38
CA SER A 76 4.29 12.20 -38.32
C SER A 76 4.56 10.92 -37.50
N ILE A 77 5.78 10.40 -37.54
CA ILE A 77 6.17 9.21 -36.77
C ILE A 77 6.19 9.50 -35.26
N ILE A 78 6.62 10.71 -34.86
CA ILE A 78 6.65 11.14 -33.46
C ILE A 78 5.22 11.26 -32.90
N ILE A 79 4.30 11.87 -33.66
CA ILE A 79 2.90 12.05 -33.24
C ILE A 79 2.19 10.71 -32.98
N ILE A 80 2.42 9.72 -33.84
CA ILE A 80 1.79 8.39 -33.70
C ILE A 80 2.35 7.67 -32.48
N LYS A 81 3.68 7.69 -32.29
CA LYS A 81 4.33 7.07 -31.12
C LYS A 81 3.86 7.72 -29.81
N ASP A 82 3.78 9.04 -29.77
CA ASP A 82 3.32 9.78 -28.59
C ASP A 82 1.85 9.48 -28.28
N HIS A 83 1.00 9.27 -29.30
CA HIS A 83 -0.38 8.87 -29.10
C HIS A 83 -0.50 7.47 -28.47
N PHE A 84 0.29 6.49 -28.93
CA PHE A 84 0.31 5.15 -28.32
C PHE A 84 0.80 5.19 -26.87
N ILE A 85 1.86 5.94 -26.58
CA ILE A 85 2.37 6.12 -25.21
C ILE A 85 1.33 6.79 -24.31
N LEU A 86 0.65 7.83 -24.81
CA LEU A 86 -0.41 8.52 -24.07
C LEU A 86 -1.58 7.59 -23.76
N TYR A 87 -1.98 6.76 -24.73
CA TYR A 87 -3.06 5.79 -24.55
C TYR A 87 -2.70 4.70 -23.53
N GLU A 88 -1.49 4.14 -23.60
CA GLU A 88 -1.00 3.17 -22.61
C GLU A 88 -0.96 3.76 -21.19
N ASN A 89 -0.45 5.00 -21.06
CA ASN A 89 -0.44 5.72 -19.79
C ASN A 89 -1.87 5.98 -19.27
N TYR A 90 -2.79 6.36 -20.15
CA TYR A 90 -4.18 6.59 -19.79
C TYR A 90 -4.83 5.30 -19.25
N GLU A 91 -4.65 4.16 -19.91
CA GLU A 91 -5.20 2.88 -19.45
C GLU A 91 -4.55 2.43 -18.13
N LYS A 92 -3.24 2.65 -17.94
CA LYS A 92 -2.56 2.37 -16.67
C LYS A 92 -3.10 3.24 -15.53
N ILE A 93 -3.17 4.55 -15.72
CA ILE A 93 -3.69 5.51 -14.74
C ILE A 93 -5.15 5.18 -14.39
N LYS A 94 -5.96 4.83 -15.39
CA LYS A 94 -7.37 4.43 -15.19
C LYS A 94 -7.50 3.17 -14.34
N LYS A 95 -6.64 2.16 -14.55
CA LYS A 95 -6.59 0.95 -13.72
C LYS A 95 -6.19 1.28 -12.28
N GLU A 96 -5.12 2.04 -12.08
CA GLU A 96 -4.68 2.47 -10.74
C GLU A 96 -5.75 3.27 -10.01
N LEU A 97 -6.42 4.20 -10.71
CA LEU A 97 -7.50 5.00 -10.15
C LEU A 97 -8.72 4.17 -9.74
N ASN A 98 -9.04 3.12 -10.51
CA ASN A 98 -10.10 2.19 -10.13
C ASN A 98 -9.72 1.33 -8.92
N LEU A 99 -8.46 0.87 -8.83
CA LEU A 99 -7.96 0.14 -7.67
C LEU A 99 -8.05 0.98 -6.39
N ILE A 100 -7.51 2.21 -6.44
CA ILE A 100 -7.54 3.16 -5.30
C ILE A 100 -8.98 3.46 -4.88
N LYS A 101 -9.91 3.62 -5.84
CA LYS A 101 -11.34 3.82 -5.54
C LYS A 101 -11.94 2.62 -4.80
N THR A 102 -11.58 1.39 -5.18
CA THR A 102 -12.04 0.17 -4.53
C THR A 102 -11.51 0.07 -3.10
N GLU A 103 -10.20 0.24 -2.90
CA GLU A 103 -9.57 0.24 -1.57
C GLU A 103 -10.17 1.31 -0.66
N LYS A 104 -10.45 2.51 -1.19
CA LYS A 104 -11.09 3.59 -0.44
C LYS A 104 -12.52 3.23 0.01
N ARG A 105 -13.28 2.51 -0.83
CA ARG A 105 -14.64 2.04 -0.50
C ARG A 105 -14.58 1.00 0.61
N GLU A 106 -13.68 0.03 0.50
CA GLU A 106 -13.45 -1.01 1.51
C GLU A 106 -13.04 -0.39 2.86
N SER A 107 -12.07 0.51 2.87
CA SER A 107 -11.65 1.22 4.08
C SER A 107 -12.80 1.99 4.73
N LYS A 108 -13.65 2.65 3.92
CA LYS A 108 -14.85 3.34 4.43
C LYS A 108 -15.86 2.36 5.04
N PHE A 109 -16.09 1.23 4.39
CA PHE A 109 -16.97 0.17 4.87
C PHE A 109 -16.49 -0.39 6.22
N LEU A 110 -15.22 -0.78 6.32
CA LEU A 110 -14.61 -1.28 7.55
C LEU A 110 -14.67 -0.24 8.68
N LYS A 111 -14.46 1.05 8.39
CA LYS A 111 -14.60 2.12 9.38
C LYS A 111 -16.04 2.26 9.89
N THR A 112 -17.03 2.14 9.01
CA THR A 112 -18.45 2.16 9.40
C THR A 112 -18.80 0.95 10.26
N GLN A 113 -18.43 -0.26 9.83
CA GLN A 113 -18.65 -1.48 10.63
C GLN A 113 -17.98 -1.39 12.01
N ASN A 114 -16.74 -0.92 12.08
CA ASN A 114 -16.06 -0.76 13.35
C ASN A 114 -16.78 0.24 14.28
N LYS A 115 -17.35 1.32 13.71
CA LYS A 115 -18.16 2.28 14.47
C LYS A 115 -19.46 1.65 14.97
N GLU A 116 -20.15 0.89 14.11
CA GLU A 116 -21.38 0.16 14.47
C GLU A 116 -21.12 -0.89 15.54
N LEU A 117 -20.08 -1.71 15.40
CA LEU A 117 -19.64 -2.67 16.41
C LEU A 117 -19.31 -1.99 17.74
N LYS A 118 -18.60 -0.86 17.71
CA LYS A 118 -18.32 -0.07 18.92
C LYS A 118 -19.58 0.45 19.58
N ASN A 119 -20.59 0.84 18.80
CA ASN A 119 -21.86 1.30 19.35
C ASN A 119 -22.69 0.14 19.90
N ALA A 120 -22.78 -0.98 19.17
CA ALA A 120 -23.44 -2.20 19.64
C ALA A 120 -22.82 -2.69 20.96
N ILE A 121 -21.48 -2.75 21.05
CA ILE A 121 -20.78 -3.08 22.29
C ILE A 121 -21.11 -2.07 23.40
N LYS A 122 -21.17 -0.77 23.13
CA LYS A 122 -21.56 0.23 24.15
C LYS A 122 -22.99 0.05 24.63
N ASP A 123 -23.91 -0.32 23.74
CA ASP A 123 -25.32 -0.50 24.09
C ASP A 123 -25.55 -1.81 24.84
N THR A 124 -24.80 -2.88 24.52
CA THR A 124 -24.77 -4.12 25.30
C THR A 124 -24.11 -3.92 26.67
N LEU A 125 -23.00 -3.17 26.76
CA LEU A 125 -22.30 -2.86 28.03
C LEU A 125 -23.08 -1.88 28.93
N LYS A 126 -24.11 -1.20 28.43
CA LYS A 126 -25.04 -0.44 29.29
C LYS A 126 -25.96 -1.36 30.10
N GLN A 127 -26.19 -2.59 29.65
CA GLN A 127 -26.99 -3.57 30.39
C GLN A 127 -26.16 -4.39 31.38
N GLU A 128 -24.83 -4.43 31.22
CA GLU A 128 -23.92 -5.13 32.14
C GLU A 128 -22.72 -4.23 32.51
N LYS A 129 -22.79 -3.59 33.68
CA LYS A 129 -21.73 -2.85 34.40
C LYS A 129 -21.00 -1.78 33.57
N GLU A 130 -21.08 -0.51 33.99
CA GLU A 130 -20.34 0.59 33.36
C GLU A 130 -18.83 0.29 33.28
N SER A 131 -18.34 -0.11 32.10
CA SER A 131 -16.93 -0.40 31.86
C SER A 131 -16.27 0.69 31.03
N ILE A 132 -15.07 1.09 31.43
CA ILE A 132 -14.26 2.10 30.74
C ILE A 132 -13.15 1.40 29.96
N VAL A 133 -13.14 1.57 28.65
CA VAL A 133 -12.02 1.12 27.81
C VAL A 133 -10.88 2.13 27.86
N ALA A 134 -9.67 1.66 28.14
CA ALA A 134 -8.44 2.46 28.14
C ALA A 134 -7.37 1.84 27.23
N LYS A 135 -6.56 2.68 26.58
CA LYS A 135 -5.39 2.27 25.82
C LYS A 135 -4.17 2.23 26.73
N VAL A 136 -3.36 1.18 26.61
CA VAL A 136 -2.06 1.09 27.30
C VAL A 136 -1.05 2.00 26.57
N LEU A 137 -0.39 2.87 27.32
CA LEU A 137 0.59 3.85 26.83
C LEU A 137 2.01 3.33 26.99
N LEU A 138 2.31 2.73 28.15
CA LEU A 138 3.64 2.27 28.53
C LEU A 138 3.51 0.92 29.23
N ASP A 139 4.24 -0.06 28.74
CA ASP A 139 4.54 -1.31 29.44
C ASP A 139 5.96 -1.18 30.01
N LYS A 140 6.06 -0.80 31.28
CA LYS A 140 7.38 -0.69 31.92
C LYS A 140 7.76 -2.08 32.41
N LYS A 141 8.55 -2.79 31.60
CA LYS A 141 9.19 -4.07 31.98
C LYS A 141 10.32 -3.82 32.99
N SER A 142 9.97 -3.41 34.21
CA SER A 142 10.92 -3.44 35.33
C SER A 142 10.99 -4.86 35.89
N PRO A 143 12.17 -5.40 36.22
CA PRO A 143 12.29 -6.68 36.89
C PRO A 143 11.65 -6.67 38.29
N PHE A 144 11.55 -5.50 38.93
CA PHE A 144 11.01 -5.34 40.29
C PHE A 144 9.58 -4.77 40.33
N LEU A 145 9.07 -4.23 39.22
CA LEU A 145 7.74 -3.61 39.18
C LEU A 145 7.03 -3.90 37.84
N LYS A 146 6.05 -4.80 37.88
CA LYS A 146 5.17 -5.14 36.77
C LYS A 146 3.96 -4.22 36.80
N SER A 147 4.02 -3.16 36.00
CA SER A 147 2.92 -2.18 35.91
C SER A 147 2.79 -1.61 34.51
N VAL A 148 1.56 -1.25 34.14
CA VAL A 148 1.25 -0.58 32.88
C VAL A 148 0.61 0.78 33.14
N VAL A 149 0.85 1.74 32.25
CA VAL A 149 0.22 3.06 32.29
C VAL A 149 -0.87 3.13 31.24
N ILE A 150 -2.06 3.58 31.62
CA ILE A 150 -3.23 3.70 30.74
C ILE A 150 -3.61 5.16 30.49
N ASN A 151 -4.23 5.44 29.34
CA ASN A 151 -4.61 6.80 28.91
C ASN A 151 -5.93 7.33 29.49
N LYS A 152 -6.29 6.88 30.70
CA LYS A 152 -7.51 7.25 31.41
C LYS A 152 -7.15 7.59 32.85
N GLY A 153 -7.83 8.57 33.44
CA GLY A 153 -7.54 9.11 34.76
C GLY A 153 -8.79 9.63 35.46
N THR A 154 -8.61 10.57 36.39
CA THR A 154 -9.74 11.17 37.14
C THR A 154 -10.74 11.87 36.22
N LYS A 155 -10.32 12.39 35.06
CA LYS A 155 -11.23 12.97 34.04
C LYS A 155 -12.30 11.97 33.55
N THR A 156 -12.02 10.68 33.65
CA THR A 156 -12.92 9.59 33.29
C THR A 156 -13.49 8.86 34.51
N ASN A 157 -13.44 9.49 35.70
CA ASN A 157 -13.91 8.94 36.97
C ASN A 157 -13.20 7.64 37.39
N LEU A 158 -11.93 7.44 37.01
CA LEU A 158 -11.13 6.36 37.56
C LEU A 158 -10.77 6.67 39.01
N LYS A 159 -10.87 5.66 39.88
CA LYS A 159 -10.44 5.70 41.28
C LYS A 159 -9.35 4.64 41.51
N LYS A 160 -8.52 4.87 42.54
CA LYS A 160 -7.60 3.84 43.03
C LYS A 160 -8.41 2.62 43.50
N GLY A 161 -7.85 1.43 43.32
CA GLY A 161 -8.49 0.15 43.67
C GLY A 161 -9.28 -0.49 42.53
N MET A 162 -9.77 0.27 41.53
CA MET A 162 -10.61 -0.31 40.47
C MET A 162 -9.93 -1.48 39.74
N ALA A 163 -10.72 -2.53 39.47
CA ALA A 163 -10.31 -3.72 38.74
C ALA A 163 -9.99 -3.38 37.28
N VAL A 164 -8.90 -3.94 36.77
CA VAL A 164 -8.53 -3.84 35.36
C VAL A 164 -8.54 -5.22 34.74
N LEU A 165 -9.23 -5.34 33.63
CA LEU A 165 -9.50 -6.58 32.92
C LEU A 165 -9.01 -6.49 31.47
N HIS A 166 -8.66 -7.65 30.92
CA HIS A 166 -8.44 -7.84 29.50
C HIS A 166 -9.27 -9.05 29.06
N ARG A 167 -10.12 -8.89 28.03
CA ARG A 167 -11.01 -9.95 27.52
C ARG A 167 -11.89 -10.63 28.57
N GLY A 168 -12.22 -9.91 29.65
CA GLY A 168 -13.02 -10.44 30.77
C GLY A 168 -12.21 -11.09 31.90
N ASN A 169 -10.91 -11.30 31.70
CA ASN A 169 -10.00 -11.83 32.70
C ASN A 169 -9.35 -10.69 33.50
N MET A 170 -9.12 -10.90 34.79
CA MET A 170 -8.41 -9.95 35.64
C MET A 170 -6.94 -9.86 35.20
N ILE A 171 -6.42 -8.65 35.09
CA ILE A 171 -5.00 -8.40 34.82
C ILE A 171 -4.31 -7.57 35.88
N GLY A 172 -5.09 -6.89 36.74
CA GLY A 172 -4.52 -6.07 37.81
C GLY A 172 -5.50 -5.08 38.41
N ARG A 173 -4.95 -4.09 39.12
CA ARG A 173 -5.71 -3.02 39.79
C ARG A 173 -5.05 -1.66 39.64
N ILE A 174 -5.86 -0.60 39.69
CA ILE A 174 -5.34 0.77 39.64
C ILE A 174 -4.70 1.15 40.99
N VAL A 175 -3.42 1.52 40.98
CA VAL A 175 -2.67 1.95 42.18
C VAL A 175 -2.40 3.45 42.22
N GLU A 176 -2.37 4.10 41.06
CA GLU A 176 -2.16 5.54 40.92
C GLU A 176 -3.11 6.11 39.87
N VAL A 177 -3.73 7.25 40.16
CA VAL A 177 -4.63 7.94 39.23
C VAL A 177 -4.17 9.39 39.11
N ASN A 178 -3.80 9.78 37.90
CA ASN A 178 -3.51 11.16 37.50
C ASN A 178 -4.69 11.72 36.69
N TYR A 179 -4.61 12.98 36.27
CA TYR A 179 -5.73 13.64 35.58
C TYR A 179 -6.12 12.95 34.26
N LEU A 180 -5.14 12.61 33.42
CA LEU A 180 -5.33 11.99 32.09
C LEU A 180 -4.84 10.54 31.99
N SER A 181 -4.18 10.02 33.03
CA SER A 181 -3.55 8.70 32.99
C SER A 181 -3.62 8.01 34.34
N SER A 182 -3.49 6.69 34.36
CA SER A 182 -3.45 5.91 35.60
C SER A 182 -2.41 4.81 35.50
N ARG A 183 -1.85 4.39 36.63
CA ARG A 183 -0.96 3.24 36.72
C ARG A 183 -1.73 2.03 37.24
N VAL A 184 -1.60 0.92 36.52
CA VAL A 184 -2.16 -0.38 36.84
C VAL A 184 -1.03 -1.27 37.35
N LEU A 185 -1.19 -1.81 38.55
CA LEU A 185 -0.33 -2.87 39.08
C LEU A 185 -0.84 -4.20 38.55
N LEU A 186 0.02 -4.96 37.86
CA LEU A 186 -0.34 -6.22 37.23
C LEU A 186 -0.39 -7.36 38.24
N LEU A 187 -1.18 -8.41 37.96
CA LEU A 187 -1.26 -9.62 38.79
C LEU A 187 0.09 -10.32 38.97
N SER A 188 0.98 -10.23 37.98
CA SER A 188 2.33 -10.80 38.02
C SER A 188 3.28 -10.07 38.97
N ASP A 189 2.94 -8.88 39.47
CA ASP A 189 3.80 -8.15 40.39
C ASP A 189 3.87 -8.82 41.77
N LEU A 190 5.04 -8.82 42.41
CA LEU A 190 5.23 -9.39 43.74
C LEU A 190 4.42 -8.66 44.83
N ASN A 191 4.07 -7.40 44.60
CA ASN A 191 3.23 -6.59 45.49
C ASN A 191 1.73 -6.69 45.16
N SER A 192 1.38 -7.42 44.10
CA SER A 192 -0.03 -7.68 43.77
C SER A 192 -0.53 -8.82 44.64
N LYS A 193 -1.50 -8.52 45.49
CA LYS A 193 -2.21 -9.48 46.35
C LYS A 193 -3.70 -9.34 46.12
N ILE A 194 -4.31 -10.37 45.52
CA ILE A 194 -5.71 -10.38 45.15
C ILE A 194 -6.43 -11.49 45.92
N PRO A 195 -7.47 -11.17 46.70
CA PRO A 195 -8.35 -12.18 47.30
C PRO A 195 -9.09 -12.96 46.22
N VAL A 196 -9.00 -14.29 46.31
CA VAL A 196 -9.60 -15.21 45.35
C VAL A 196 -10.42 -16.28 46.02
N LYS A 197 -11.32 -16.86 45.24
CA LYS A 197 -12.10 -18.05 45.54
C LYS A 197 -11.84 -19.09 44.46
N ILE A 198 -11.62 -20.34 44.88
CA ILE A 198 -11.29 -21.46 43.99
C ILE A 198 -12.54 -22.29 43.79
N GLU A 199 -12.94 -22.52 42.55
CA GLU A 199 -14.11 -23.33 42.18
C GLU A 199 -13.66 -24.69 41.62
N PRO A 200 -14.31 -25.80 42.01
CA PRO A 200 -15.59 -25.88 42.75
C PRO A 200 -15.46 -25.98 44.28
N SER A 201 -14.23 -25.99 44.84
CA SER A 201 -14.04 -26.26 46.28
C SER A 201 -14.61 -25.16 47.19
N GLY A 202 -14.78 -23.94 46.67
CA GLY A 202 -15.23 -22.76 47.41
C GLY A 202 -14.17 -22.21 48.36
N ASP A 203 -12.93 -22.71 48.29
CA ASP A 203 -11.84 -22.30 49.16
C ASP A 203 -11.42 -20.85 48.87
N ASN A 204 -11.31 -20.03 49.93
CA ASN A 204 -10.77 -18.67 49.82
C ASN A 204 -9.25 -18.69 50.00
N ALA A 205 -8.55 -17.93 49.17
CA ALA A 205 -7.10 -17.75 49.24
C ALA A 205 -6.71 -16.34 48.79
N ILE A 206 -5.42 -16.02 48.82
CA ILE A 206 -4.87 -14.81 48.23
C ILE A 206 -3.86 -15.21 47.16
N VAL A 207 -4.06 -14.75 45.93
CA VAL A 207 -3.05 -14.90 44.88
C VAL A 207 -2.05 -13.74 44.98
N SER A 208 -0.78 -14.10 45.10
CA SER A 208 0.36 -13.17 45.07
C SER A 208 1.16 -13.38 43.78
N GLY A 209 1.49 -12.31 43.07
CA GLY A 209 2.32 -12.43 41.85
C GLY A 209 3.73 -12.95 42.15
N ALA A 210 4.30 -13.69 41.20
CA ALA A 210 5.66 -14.25 41.32
C ALA A 210 6.66 -13.66 40.30
N GLY A 211 6.32 -12.56 39.62
CA GLY A 211 7.17 -11.88 38.62
C GLY A 211 7.05 -12.46 37.19
N ASN A 212 6.30 -13.54 37.02
CA ASN A 212 6.01 -14.22 35.76
C ASN A 212 4.49 -14.40 35.57
N ASN A 213 4.06 -15.24 34.62
CA ASN A 213 2.63 -15.51 34.37
C ASN A 213 1.98 -16.47 35.40
N ILE A 214 2.61 -16.60 36.58
CA ILE A 214 2.21 -17.51 37.64
C ILE A 214 2.07 -16.71 38.94
N GLY A 215 1.04 -17.04 39.71
CA GLY A 215 0.80 -16.55 41.06
C GLY A 215 0.98 -17.64 42.11
N THR A 216 1.52 -17.28 43.26
CA THR A 216 1.58 -18.14 44.44
C THR A 216 0.29 -18.01 45.25
N LEU A 217 -0.26 -19.13 45.74
CA LEU A 217 -1.40 -19.14 46.64
C LEU A 217 -0.95 -18.96 48.08
N LEU A 218 -1.49 -17.94 48.73
CA LEU A 218 -1.30 -17.65 50.15
C LEU A 218 -2.59 -17.93 50.91
N PHE A 219 -2.44 -18.33 52.18
CA PHE A 219 -3.56 -18.57 53.11
C PHE A 219 -4.55 -19.65 52.66
N LEU A 220 -4.10 -20.61 51.85
CA LEU A 220 -4.91 -21.77 51.48
C LEU A 220 -5.21 -22.63 52.73
N PRO A 221 -6.46 -23.06 52.98
CA PRO A 221 -6.79 -23.92 54.10
C PRO A 221 -6.02 -25.25 54.08
N LYS A 222 -5.55 -25.74 55.24
CA LYS A 222 -4.79 -27.01 55.34
C LYS A 222 -5.55 -28.24 54.83
N LYS A 223 -6.88 -28.18 54.76
CA LYS A 223 -7.77 -29.25 54.28
C LYS A 223 -8.45 -28.89 52.95
N SER A 224 -7.88 -27.95 52.17
CA SER A 224 -8.42 -27.56 50.87
C SER A 224 -8.48 -28.75 49.91
N MET A 225 -9.62 -28.95 49.25
CA MET A 225 -9.81 -29.98 48.24
C MET A 225 -9.59 -29.40 46.83
N ILE A 226 -8.46 -28.72 46.63
CA ILE A 226 -8.13 -28.13 45.34
C ILE A 226 -7.45 -29.14 44.43
N GLU A 227 -7.82 -29.11 43.16
CA GLU A 227 -7.26 -29.96 42.11
C GLU A 227 -6.66 -29.12 40.98
N VAL A 228 -5.78 -29.74 40.18
CA VAL A 228 -5.24 -29.11 38.97
C VAL A 228 -6.41 -28.82 38.01
N GLU A 229 -6.32 -27.71 37.26
CA GLU A 229 -7.36 -27.14 36.39
C GLU A 229 -8.59 -26.55 37.12
N ASN A 230 -8.64 -26.54 38.46
CA ASN A 230 -9.65 -25.75 39.17
C ASN A 230 -9.54 -24.26 38.80
N LEU A 231 -10.68 -23.59 38.71
CA LEU A 231 -10.76 -22.21 38.27
C LEU A 231 -10.64 -21.26 39.46
N VAL A 232 -9.95 -20.15 39.26
CA VAL A 232 -9.71 -19.15 40.29
C VAL A 232 -10.40 -17.86 39.89
N PHE A 233 -11.27 -17.35 40.78
CA PHE A 233 -12.03 -16.13 40.59
C PHE A 233 -11.74 -15.14 41.72
N THR A 234 -12.00 -13.85 41.53
CA THR A 234 -11.97 -12.88 42.64
C THR A 234 -13.05 -13.22 43.67
N SER A 235 -12.70 -13.17 44.97
CA SER A 235 -13.66 -13.45 46.05
C SER A 235 -14.53 -12.24 46.42
N GLY A 236 -14.08 -11.02 46.08
CA GLY A 236 -14.75 -9.77 46.47
C GLY A 236 -14.72 -9.44 47.96
N THR A 237 -13.96 -10.20 48.76
CA THR A 237 -13.92 -10.07 50.23
C THR A 237 -13.22 -8.80 50.73
N ASP A 238 -12.44 -8.12 49.88
CA ASP A 238 -11.80 -6.85 50.23
C ASP A 238 -12.70 -5.62 50.01
N GLY A 239 -13.89 -5.80 49.42
CA GLY A 239 -14.79 -4.71 49.05
C GLY A 239 -14.24 -3.79 47.95
N ILE A 240 -13.11 -4.16 47.33
CA ILE A 240 -12.48 -3.39 46.25
C ILE A 240 -12.85 -3.99 44.90
N PHE A 241 -12.90 -5.32 44.80
CA PHE A 241 -13.28 -6.05 43.60
C PHE A 241 -14.67 -6.69 43.76
N ASN A 242 -15.40 -6.83 42.66
CA ASN A 242 -16.57 -7.69 42.65
C ASN A 242 -16.14 -9.17 42.71
N GLU A 243 -16.97 -10.01 43.33
CA GLU A 243 -16.80 -11.46 43.22
C GLU A 243 -16.99 -11.90 41.75
N GLY A 244 -16.27 -12.95 41.33
CA GLY A 244 -16.54 -13.66 40.07
C GLY A 244 -15.75 -13.17 38.86
N ILE A 245 -14.71 -12.36 39.02
CA ILE A 245 -13.81 -12.03 37.90
C ILE A 245 -12.80 -13.17 37.73
N PRO A 246 -12.69 -13.80 36.54
CA PRO A 246 -11.71 -14.86 36.29
C PRO A 246 -10.27 -14.36 36.46
N VAL A 247 -9.45 -15.11 37.20
CA VAL A 247 -8.03 -14.79 37.45
C VAL A 247 -7.11 -15.78 36.73
N GLY A 248 -7.40 -17.08 36.83
CA GLY A 248 -6.54 -18.12 36.30
C GLY A 248 -7.01 -19.52 36.67
N LYS A 249 -6.10 -20.49 36.53
CA LYS A 249 -6.34 -21.89 36.88
C LYS A 249 -5.25 -22.46 37.78
N ILE A 250 -5.61 -23.45 38.59
CA ILE A 250 -4.68 -24.14 39.48
C ILE A 250 -3.75 -25.04 38.66
N ILE A 251 -2.45 -24.87 38.88
CA ILE A 251 -1.40 -25.77 38.41
C ILE A 251 -0.61 -26.29 39.60
N LYS A 252 -0.01 -27.47 39.45
CA LYS A 252 0.88 -28.05 40.46
C LYS A 252 2.30 -28.11 39.91
N LEU A 253 3.24 -27.50 40.63
CA LEU A 253 4.67 -27.57 40.34
C LEU A 253 5.35 -28.18 41.57
N GLU A 254 6.01 -29.31 41.37
CA GLU A 254 6.57 -30.12 42.46
C GLU A 254 5.46 -30.47 43.47
N ASP A 255 5.56 -29.96 44.70
CA ASP A 255 4.60 -30.19 45.78
C ASP A 255 3.72 -28.98 46.11
N ASN A 256 3.84 -27.89 45.34
CA ASN A 256 3.12 -26.65 45.61
C ASN A 256 2.10 -26.32 44.51
N PHE A 257 0.97 -25.75 44.92
CA PHE A 257 -0.06 -25.25 44.02
C PHE A 257 0.20 -23.78 43.68
N PHE A 258 0.02 -23.46 42.40
CA PHE A 258 0.13 -22.12 41.85
C PHE A 258 -1.08 -21.80 40.99
N VAL A 259 -1.23 -20.53 40.64
CA VAL A 259 -2.25 -20.05 39.71
C VAL A 259 -1.56 -19.64 38.42
N GLU A 260 -1.86 -20.31 37.31
CA GLU A 260 -1.52 -19.84 35.98
C GLU A 260 -2.56 -18.79 35.55
N PHE A 261 -2.13 -17.58 35.23
CA PHE A 261 -3.04 -16.51 34.80
C PHE A 261 -3.57 -16.77 33.38
N PHE A 262 -4.85 -16.48 33.15
CA PHE A 262 -5.47 -16.70 31.83
C PHE A 262 -4.93 -15.79 30.72
N GLU A 263 -4.42 -14.61 31.07
CA GLU A 263 -3.94 -13.62 30.11
C GLU A 263 -2.43 -13.50 30.17
N ASP A 264 -1.79 -13.41 29.00
CA ASP A 264 -0.38 -13.00 28.91
C ASP A 264 -0.26 -11.50 29.19
N LEU A 265 0.29 -11.18 30.36
CA LEU A 265 0.43 -9.82 30.85
C LEU A 265 1.56 -9.03 30.15
N ASN A 266 2.30 -9.63 29.22
CA ASN A 266 3.44 -9.00 28.53
C ASN A 266 3.08 -8.16 27.30
N GLN A 267 1.88 -8.33 26.73
CA GLN A 267 1.46 -7.62 25.51
C GLN A 267 0.02 -7.12 25.62
N LEU A 268 -0.17 -6.01 26.32
CA LEU A 268 -1.49 -5.38 26.50
C LEU A 268 -1.60 -4.11 25.65
N ASN A 269 -2.56 -4.06 24.74
CA ASN A 269 -2.84 -2.87 23.93
C ASN A 269 -4.00 -2.04 24.49
N TYR A 270 -5.05 -2.72 24.94
CA TYR A 270 -6.28 -2.14 25.46
C TYR A 270 -6.72 -2.93 26.70
N VAL A 271 -7.34 -2.23 27.64
CA VAL A 271 -7.85 -2.82 28.87
C VAL A 271 -9.22 -2.22 29.20
N ASN A 272 -10.02 -2.99 29.93
CA ASN A 272 -11.33 -2.59 30.42
C ASN A 272 -11.26 -2.39 31.93
N ILE A 273 -11.78 -1.27 32.41
CA ILE A 273 -11.87 -0.96 33.84
C ILE A 273 -13.34 -1.09 34.23
N ILE A 274 -13.66 -1.96 35.18
CA ILE A 274 -15.02 -2.07 35.72
C ILE A 274 -15.20 -0.97 36.76
N LYS A 275 -16.22 -0.12 36.58
CA LYS A 275 -16.61 0.81 37.64
C LYS A 275 -17.34 0.07 38.74
N TYR A 276 -17.04 0.46 39.97
CA TYR A 276 -17.77 0.06 41.15
C TYR A 276 -18.86 1.09 41.43
N GLU A 277 -20.11 0.65 41.55
CA GLU A 277 -21.13 1.40 42.28
C GLU A 277 -20.95 1.02 43.74
N GLU A 278 -20.60 2.00 44.58
CA GLU A 278 -20.68 1.82 46.02
C GLU A 278 -22.14 1.54 46.35
N GLU A 279 -22.46 0.30 46.78
CA GLU A 279 -23.70 0.03 47.48
C GLU A 279 -23.69 0.93 48.71
N LYS A 280 -24.48 2.01 48.65
CA LYS A 280 -24.77 2.86 49.80
C LYS A 280 -25.55 2.02 50.79
N ASN A 281 -24.87 1.50 51.81
CA ASN A 281 -25.51 1.15 53.08
C ASN A 281 -25.96 2.43 53.80
#